data_AF-A0A7K1YZ78-F1
#
_entry.id   AF-A0A7K1YZ78-F1
#
_cell.length_a   1.000
_cell.length_b   1.000
_cell.length_c   1.000
_cell.angle_alpha   90.00
_cell.angle_beta   90.00
_cell.angle_gamma   90.00
#
_symmetry.space_group_name_H-M   'P 1'
#
loop_
_entity.id
_entity.type
_entity.pdbx_description
1 polymer ?
#
loop_
_entity_poly.entity_id
_entity_poly.type
_entity_poly.pdbx_seq_one_letter_code
_entity_poly.pdbx_strand_id
1 'polypeptide(L)'
;MEDCLQNVRPDNYPALACAGYIFGCGDDTLIEAHMFEKFIRCIDQQHDRSPGRQTELAGNSIALLGIADGLKSIETWGQTDSEQLEAAKNQVRELLEHRGEQDMSMRRVRLLASDLLNMQGRFGTSLTQSTDIREAAFDLCLWHGWPDVLRNVEQPNTDQRRELFTALLTEQTPDSGDLLHAVSWLCALEVLSSDFAAMVVPDKHDIVRILASTQGSFKRWRWEERGTRTGTAPTRWVIDKESDVQAFLLAVLYPFFRDQLRDEQYLQGFGLRQGRFDFAITSLGLIIEVKMMRKAGDINKIESEIADDLTLYFNDTSPFTNMIVYIYDDCDKPKSEKYPTICDALKKRSDRIIDVVVIPRPSMIPNRNERR
;
A
#
# COMPACT_ATOMS: atom_id res chain seq x y z
N MET A 1 1.47 -22.37 -0.42
CA MET A 1 1.01 -21.93 -1.75
C MET A 1 1.23 -23.02 -2.79
N GLU A 2 2.48 -23.43 -3.08
CA GLU A 2 2.80 -24.51 -4.03
C GLU A 2 2.07 -25.83 -3.73
N ASP A 3 2.03 -26.24 -2.46
CA ASP A 3 1.36 -27.49 -2.04
C ASP A 3 -0.15 -27.49 -2.36
N CYS A 4 -0.80 -26.32 -2.33
CA CYS A 4 -2.22 -26.19 -2.66
C CYS A 4 -2.46 -26.35 -4.17
N LEU A 5 -1.62 -25.73 -5.00
CA LEU A 5 -1.67 -25.81 -6.47
C LEU A 5 -1.35 -27.22 -6.98
N GLN A 6 -0.40 -27.91 -6.33
CA GLN A 6 -0.06 -29.29 -6.64
C GLN A 6 -1.21 -30.26 -6.28
N ASN A 7 -1.90 -30.00 -5.16
CA ASN A 7 -2.98 -30.84 -4.65
C ASN A 7 -4.37 -30.53 -5.22
N VAL A 8 -4.50 -29.62 -6.18
CA VAL A 8 -5.76 -29.39 -6.91
C VAL A 8 -6.23 -30.68 -7.55
N ARG A 9 -7.33 -31.21 -7.03
CA ARG A 9 -7.97 -32.42 -7.52
C ARG A 9 -9.48 -32.29 -7.37
N PRO A 10 -10.25 -33.03 -8.19
CA PRO A 10 -11.71 -32.95 -8.11
C PRO A 10 -12.26 -33.54 -6.79
N ASP A 11 -11.54 -34.38 -6.07
CA ASP A 11 -11.95 -34.89 -4.75
C ASP A 11 -11.50 -34.03 -3.57
N ASN A 12 -10.80 -32.93 -3.82
CA ASN A 12 -10.24 -32.05 -2.80
C ASN A 12 -10.70 -30.61 -3.04
N TYR A 13 -11.99 -30.34 -2.84
CA TYR A 13 -12.54 -29.01 -3.01
C TYR A 13 -11.93 -27.94 -2.07
N PRO A 14 -11.39 -28.25 -0.87
CA PRO A 14 -10.60 -27.27 -0.11
C PRO A 14 -9.34 -26.82 -0.87
N ALA A 15 -8.60 -27.75 -1.48
CA ALA A 15 -7.43 -27.40 -2.30
C ALA A 15 -7.83 -26.66 -3.58
N LEU A 16 -8.95 -27.05 -4.20
CA LEU A 16 -9.50 -26.35 -5.36
C LEU A 16 -9.86 -24.90 -5.02
N ALA A 17 -10.60 -24.68 -3.92
CA ALA A 17 -10.97 -23.34 -3.47
C ALA A 17 -9.74 -22.49 -3.08
N CYS A 18 -8.77 -23.09 -2.40
CA CYS A 18 -7.51 -22.43 -2.06
C CYS A 18 -6.72 -22.01 -3.30
N ALA A 19 -6.65 -22.86 -4.33
CA ALA A 19 -6.03 -22.50 -5.61
C ALA A 19 -6.74 -21.32 -6.27
N GLY A 20 -8.08 -21.31 -6.28
CA GLY A 20 -8.84 -20.18 -6.81
C GLY A 20 -8.58 -18.87 -6.06
N TYR A 21 -8.51 -18.91 -4.73
CA TYR A 21 -8.12 -17.73 -3.92
C TYR A 21 -6.69 -17.26 -4.18
N ILE A 22 -5.73 -18.19 -4.37
CA ILE A 22 -4.34 -17.85 -4.73
C ILE A 22 -4.29 -17.11 -6.07
N PHE A 23 -5.10 -17.52 -7.05
CA PHE A 23 -5.22 -16.79 -8.31
C PHE A 23 -5.83 -15.40 -8.11
N GLY A 24 -6.73 -15.23 -7.14
CA GLY A 24 -7.30 -13.95 -6.72
C GLY A 24 -6.28 -12.98 -6.13
N CYS A 25 -5.38 -13.48 -5.28
CA CYS A 25 -4.42 -12.65 -4.53
C CYS A 25 -3.22 -12.16 -5.34
N GLY A 26 -2.98 -12.72 -6.54
CA GLY A 26 -2.12 -12.13 -7.56
C GLY A 26 -0.69 -11.80 -7.14
N ASP A 27 0.15 -12.82 -6.97
CA ASP A 27 1.58 -12.67 -7.25
C ASP A 27 1.87 -13.39 -8.59
N ASP A 28 1.93 -12.61 -9.67
CA ASP A 28 2.07 -13.06 -11.08
C ASP A 28 3.29 -13.98 -11.30
N THR A 29 4.25 -13.97 -10.38
CA THR A 29 5.55 -14.63 -10.53
C THR A 29 5.51 -16.16 -10.41
N LEU A 30 4.41 -16.74 -9.92
CA LEU A 30 4.33 -18.17 -9.58
C LEU A 30 3.24 -18.97 -10.32
N ILE A 31 2.39 -18.32 -11.12
CA ILE A 31 1.21 -18.99 -11.70
C ILE A 31 1.44 -19.26 -13.20
N GLU A 32 1.57 -20.54 -13.54
CA GLU A 32 1.74 -20.99 -14.93
C GLU A 32 0.39 -21.27 -15.61
N ALA A 33 0.28 -21.01 -16.91
CA ALA A 33 -0.97 -21.18 -17.69
C ALA A 33 -1.59 -22.59 -17.56
N HIS A 34 -0.77 -23.63 -17.46
CA HIS A 34 -1.24 -25.01 -17.31
C HIS A 34 -2.00 -25.25 -15.98
N MET A 35 -1.79 -24.39 -14.97
CA MET A 35 -2.49 -24.46 -13.69
C MET A 35 -3.94 -24.00 -13.81
N PHE A 36 -4.24 -23.03 -14.69
CA PHE A 36 -5.60 -22.59 -15.00
C PHE A 36 -6.39 -23.67 -15.71
N GLU A 37 -5.79 -24.31 -16.71
CA GLU A 37 -6.41 -25.44 -17.41
C GLU A 37 -6.70 -26.60 -16.44
N LYS A 38 -5.74 -26.92 -15.55
CA LYS A 38 -5.95 -27.93 -14.50
C LYS A 38 -7.09 -27.56 -13.57
N PHE A 39 -7.21 -26.29 -13.18
CA PHE A 39 -8.25 -25.77 -12.31
C PHE A 39 -9.64 -25.89 -12.95
N ILE A 40 -9.83 -25.38 -14.17
CA ILE A 40 -11.10 -25.48 -14.91
C ILE A 40 -11.51 -26.94 -15.12
N ARG A 41 -10.57 -27.79 -15.55
CA ARG A 41 -10.84 -29.22 -15.72
C ARG A 41 -11.28 -29.91 -14.42
N CYS A 42 -10.77 -29.48 -13.26
CA CYS A 42 -11.20 -30.05 -11.98
C CYS A 42 -12.63 -29.62 -11.59
N ILE A 43 -13.05 -28.43 -12.00
CA ILE A 43 -14.43 -27.94 -11.85
C ILE A 43 -15.36 -28.77 -12.75
N ASP A 44 -15.02 -28.95 -14.02
CA ASP A 44 -15.80 -29.79 -14.95
C ASP A 44 -15.97 -31.22 -14.43
N GLN A 45 -14.90 -31.81 -13.89
CA GLN A 45 -14.93 -33.13 -13.29
C GLN A 45 -15.75 -33.21 -11.99
N GLN A 46 -16.19 -32.10 -11.39
CA GLN A 46 -17.21 -32.10 -10.33
C GLN A 46 -18.61 -32.35 -10.86
N HIS A 47 -18.91 -31.83 -12.04
CA HIS A 47 -20.23 -31.93 -12.64
C HIS A 47 -20.57 -33.38 -13.03
N ASP A 48 -19.58 -34.18 -13.39
CA ASP A 48 -19.78 -35.59 -13.77
C ASP A 48 -19.86 -36.56 -12.57
N ARG A 49 -19.86 -36.06 -11.33
CA ARG A 49 -19.83 -36.87 -10.11
C ARG A 49 -21.23 -37.18 -9.56
N SER A 50 -21.25 -38.17 -8.65
CA SER A 50 -22.46 -38.59 -7.95
C SER A 50 -23.17 -37.41 -7.26
N PRO A 51 -24.51 -37.34 -7.28
CA PRO A 51 -25.30 -36.24 -6.69
C PRO A 51 -24.95 -35.91 -5.23
N GLY A 52 -24.54 -36.90 -4.43
CA GLY A 52 -24.14 -36.70 -3.04
C GLY A 52 -22.91 -35.79 -2.86
N ARG A 53 -21.92 -35.87 -3.75
CA ARG A 53 -20.72 -35.01 -3.70
C ARG A 53 -20.98 -33.60 -4.21
N GLN A 54 -21.86 -33.47 -5.20
CA GLN A 54 -22.33 -32.16 -5.64
C GLN A 54 -23.09 -31.45 -4.53
N THR A 55 -23.87 -32.19 -3.75
CA THR A 55 -24.57 -31.64 -2.57
C THR A 55 -23.58 -31.19 -1.49
N GLU A 56 -22.49 -31.91 -1.28
CA GLU A 56 -21.42 -31.55 -0.33
C GLU A 56 -20.72 -30.24 -0.73
N LEU A 57 -20.31 -30.11 -2.00
CA LEU A 57 -19.72 -28.87 -2.52
C LEU A 57 -20.74 -27.73 -2.53
N ALA A 58 -21.97 -27.99 -2.96
CA ALA A 58 -23.07 -27.03 -2.92
C ALA A 58 -23.38 -26.56 -1.50
N GLY A 59 -23.05 -27.34 -0.46
CA GLY A 59 -23.16 -26.94 0.95
C GLY A 59 -22.01 -26.04 1.43
N ASN A 60 -20.87 -26.02 0.74
CA ASN A 60 -19.66 -25.33 1.20
C ASN A 60 -19.48 -23.94 0.57
N SER A 61 -20.07 -22.92 1.20
CA SER A 61 -20.05 -21.54 0.69
C SER A 61 -18.63 -20.96 0.53
N ILE A 62 -17.70 -21.29 1.43
CA ILE A 62 -16.31 -20.82 1.37
C ILE A 62 -15.58 -21.44 0.18
N ALA A 63 -15.80 -22.73 -0.07
CA ALA A 63 -15.22 -23.40 -1.22
C ALA A 63 -15.71 -22.78 -2.54
N LEU A 64 -17.02 -22.51 -2.63
CA LEU A 64 -17.62 -21.84 -3.78
C LEU A 64 -17.08 -20.41 -3.98
N LEU A 65 -16.83 -19.66 -2.90
CA LEU A 65 -16.21 -18.33 -2.98
C LEU A 65 -14.80 -18.40 -3.56
N GLY A 66 -13.94 -19.30 -3.04
CA GLY A 66 -12.58 -19.48 -3.57
C GLY A 66 -12.57 -19.89 -5.04
N ILE A 67 -13.49 -20.78 -5.44
CA ILE A 67 -13.64 -21.17 -6.85
C ILE A 67 -14.08 -19.99 -7.72
N ALA A 68 -15.07 -19.21 -7.26
CA ALA A 68 -15.58 -18.05 -7.98
C ALA A 68 -14.51 -16.97 -8.18
N ASP A 69 -13.68 -16.75 -7.17
CA ASP A 69 -12.55 -15.82 -7.24
C ASP A 69 -11.52 -16.25 -8.29
N GLY A 70 -11.17 -17.54 -8.30
CA GLY A 70 -10.26 -18.10 -9.30
C GLY A 70 -10.78 -17.94 -10.74
N LEU A 71 -12.07 -18.20 -10.97
CA LEU A 71 -12.68 -18.03 -12.28
C LEU A 71 -12.67 -16.56 -12.75
N LYS A 72 -12.93 -15.61 -11.85
CA LYS A 72 -12.82 -14.17 -12.13
C LYS A 72 -11.38 -13.76 -12.47
N SER A 73 -10.39 -14.28 -11.75
CA SER A 73 -8.97 -14.00 -12.04
C SER A 73 -8.57 -14.53 -13.42
N ILE A 74 -8.97 -15.75 -13.76
CA ILE A 74 -8.71 -16.33 -15.09
C ILE A 74 -9.33 -15.48 -16.20
N GLU A 75 -10.58 -15.03 -16.01
CA GLU A 75 -11.25 -14.11 -16.94
C GLU A 75 -10.46 -12.81 -17.13
N THR A 76 -9.97 -12.25 -16.03
CA THR A 76 -9.19 -11.00 -16.04
C THR A 76 -7.85 -11.17 -16.74
N TRP A 77 -7.19 -12.32 -16.60
CA TRP A 77 -5.87 -12.59 -17.18
C TRP A 77 -5.95 -13.04 -18.65
N GLY A 78 -7.13 -13.45 -19.13
CA GLY A 78 -7.38 -13.80 -20.52
C GLY A 78 -6.62 -15.04 -21.03
N GLN A 79 -6.28 -15.97 -20.12
CA GLN A 79 -5.39 -17.11 -20.43
C GLN A 79 -6.09 -18.41 -20.83
N THR A 80 -7.42 -18.44 -20.99
CA THR A 80 -8.15 -19.69 -21.29
C THR A 80 -9.29 -19.49 -22.28
N ASP A 81 -9.72 -20.60 -22.89
CA ASP A 81 -10.87 -20.66 -23.80
C ASP A 81 -12.13 -20.10 -23.14
N SER A 82 -12.71 -19.07 -23.77
CA SER A 82 -13.89 -18.35 -23.28
C SER A 82 -15.11 -19.26 -23.13
N GLU A 83 -15.24 -20.32 -23.93
CA GLU A 83 -16.37 -21.23 -23.85
C GLU A 83 -16.27 -22.14 -22.62
N GLN A 84 -15.10 -22.69 -22.35
CA GLN A 84 -14.83 -23.53 -21.17
C GLN A 84 -14.95 -22.73 -19.88
N LEU A 85 -14.46 -21.49 -19.89
CA LEU A 85 -14.56 -20.60 -18.74
C LEU A 85 -16.02 -20.27 -18.39
N GLU A 86 -16.85 -19.93 -19.38
CA GLU A 86 -18.26 -19.66 -19.14
C GLU A 86 -19.05 -20.92 -18.74
N ALA A 87 -18.70 -22.09 -19.28
CA ALA A 87 -19.27 -23.36 -18.82
C ALA A 87 -18.98 -23.61 -17.33
N ALA A 88 -17.73 -23.43 -16.90
CA ALA A 88 -17.35 -23.55 -15.49
C ALA A 88 -18.05 -22.52 -14.60
N LYS A 89 -18.16 -21.25 -15.05
CA LYS A 89 -18.91 -20.21 -14.31
C LYS A 89 -20.39 -20.60 -14.16
N ASN A 90 -21.03 -21.13 -15.21
CA ASN A 90 -22.41 -21.62 -15.14
C ASN A 90 -22.59 -22.77 -14.14
N GLN A 91 -21.69 -23.75 -14.13
CA GLN A 91 -21.73 -24.84 -13.16
C GLN A 91 -21.68 -24.33 -11.72
N VAL A 92 -20.78 -23.38 -11.41
CA VAL A 92 -20.68 -22.80 -10.07
C VAL A 92 -21.92 -21.98 -9.72
N ARG A 93 -22.52 -21.26 -10.69
CA ARG A 93 -23.79 -20.55 -10.49
C ARG A 93 -24.91 -21.52 -10.08
N GLU A 94 -25.05 -22.66 -10.74
CA GLU A 94 -26.05 -23.68 -10.40
C GLU A 94 -25.85 -24.25 -8.98
N LEU A 95 -24.59 -24.45 -8.56
CA LEU A 95 -24.26 -24.90 -7.20
C LEU A 95 -24.56 -23.83 -6.14
N LEU A 96 -24.37 -22.55 -6.47
CA LEU A 96 -24.72 -21.44 -5.58
C LEU A 96 -26.24 -21.32 -5.38
N GLU A 97 -27.04 -21.66 -6.40
CA GLU A 97 -28.50 -21.68 -6.37
C GLU A 97 -29.07 -22.88 -5.59
N HIS A 98 -28.36 -24.01 -5.57
CA HIS A 98 -28.69 -25.16 -4.72
C HIS A 98 -28.53 -24.77 -3.24
N ARG A 99 -29.65 -24.34 -2.63
CA ARG A 99 -29.71 -24.03 -1.21
C ARG A 99 -29.60 -25.32 -0.41
N GLY A 100 -28.39 -25.61 0.09
CA GLY A 100 -28.24 -26.50 1.22
C GLY A 100 -29.10 -26.01 2.39
N GLU A 101 -29.68 -26.94 3.16
CA GLU A 101 -30.36 -26.61 4.39
C GLU A 101 -29.36 -25.96 5.38
N GLN A 102 -29.73 -24.78 5.90
CA GLN A 102 -29.30 -24.25 7.22
C GLN A 102 -27.94 -23.58 7.41
N ASP A 103 -27.52 -22.64 6.56
CA ASP A 103 -26.59 -21.62 7.09
C ASP A 103 -26.83 -20.20 6.60
N MET A 104 -27.72 -19.51 7.32
CA MET A 104 -27.97 -18.08 7.14
C MET A 104 -26.70 -17.24 7.37
N SER A 105 -25.74 -17.73 8.18
CA SER A 105 -24.50 -17.01 8.49
C SER A 105 -23.58 -16.87 7.26
N MET A 106 -23.62 -17.86 6.35
CA MET A 106 -22.80 -17.90 5.14
C MET A 106 -23.49 -17.30 3.90
N ARG A 107 -24.67 -16.67 4.07
CA ARG A 107 -25.39 -16.01 2.98
C ARG A 107 -24.54 -14.94 2.30
N ARG A 108 -23.77 -14.16 3.09
CA ARG A 108 -22.91 -13.08 2.60
C ARG A 108 -21.82 -13.61 1.67
N VAL A 109 -21.18 -14.71 2.03
CA VAL A 109 -20.17 -15.43 1.23
C VAL A 109 -20.72 -15.83 -0.14
N ARG A 110 -21.93 -16.40 -0.17
CA ARG A 110 -22.56 -16.82 -1.44
C ARG A 110 -22.93 -15.66 -2.33
N LEU A 111 -23.40 -14.56 -1.76
CA LEU A 111 -23.70 -13.35 -2.52
C LEU A 111 -22.42 -12.76 -3.14
N LEU A 112 -21.32 -12.72 -2.38
CA LEU A 112 -20.02 -12.30 -2.90
C LEU A 112 -19.53 -13.22 -4.02
N ALA A 113 -19.62 -14.54 -3.85
CA ALA A 113 -19.27 -15.51 -4.88
C ALA A 113 -20.10 -15.33 -6.17
N SER A 114 -21.41 -15.09 -6.03
CA SER A 114 -22.29 -14.79 -7.17
C SER A 114 -21.89 -13.48 -7.87
N ASP A 115 -21.51 -12.46 -7.10
CA ASP A 115 -21.07 -11.17 -7.63
C ASP A 115 -19.73 -11.26 -8.36
N LEU A 116 -18.78 -12.04 -7.86
CA LEU A 116 -17.50 -12.31 -8.53
C LEU A 116 -17.72 -12.94 -9.92
N LEU A 117 -18.69 -13.85 -10.06
CA LEU A 117 -19.00 -14.53 -11.33
C LEU A 117 -19.77 -13.67 -12.33
N ASN A 118 -20.53 -12.69 -11.86
CA ASN A 118 -21.46 -11.91 -12.69
C ASN A 118 -21.04 -10.44 -12.88
N MET A 119 -20.15 -9.93 -12.02
CA MET A 119 -19.78 -8.51 -11.93
C MET A 119 -20.98 -7.56 -11.78
N GLN A 120 -22.09 -8.02 -11.20
CA GLN A 120 -23.34 -7.26 -11.13
C GLN A 120 -23.48 -6.38 -9.87
N GLY A 121 -22.59 -6.50 -8.88
CA GLY A 121 -22.59 -5.65 -7.68
C GLY A 121 -23.83 -5.81 -6.79
N ARG A 122 -24.51 -6.96 -6.83
CA ARG A 122 -25.72 -7.26 -6.04
C ARG A 122 -25.42 -7.43 -4.55
N PHE A 123 -24.21 -7.80 -4.20
CA PHE A 123 -23.76 -7.91 -2.82
C PHE A 123 -23.74 -6.55 -2.15
N GLY A 124 -23.26 -5.51 -2.87
CA GLY A 124 -23.22 -4.16 -2.32
C GLY A 124 -24.58 -3.51 -2.07
N THR A 125 -25.62 -3.90 -2.81
CA THR A 125 -27.00 -3.45 -2.56
C THR A 125 -27.69 -4.21 -1.42
N SER A 126 -27.16 -5.38 -1.04
CA SER A 126 -27.71 -6.24 0.01
C SER A 126 -26.98 -6.12 1.36
N LEU A 127 -25.79 -5.53 1.40
CA LEU A 127 -25.07 -5.19 2.63
C LEU A 127 -25.76 -4.01 3.29
N THR A 128 -26.62 -4.31 4.26
CA THR A 128 -26.95 -3.35 5.31
C THR A 128 -25.93 -3.52 6.44
N GLN A 129 -25.45 -2.42 7.01
CA GLN A 129 -24.56 -2.47 8.18
C GLN A 129 -25.24 -3.31 9.25
N SER A 130 -24.62 -4.44 9.61
CA SER A 130 -25.17 -5.32 10.63
C SER A 130 -25.05 -4.66 12.00
N THR A 131 -26.07 -4.85 12.83
CA THR A 131 -25.96 -4.52 14.26
C THR A 131 -25.28 -5.64 15.04
N ASP A 132 -25.09 -6.80 14.42
CA ASP A 132 -24.30 -7.90 14.95
C ASP A 132 -22.81 -7.67 14.67
N ILE A 133 -22.03 -7.57 15.74
CA ILE A 133 -20.58 -7.38 15.74
C ILE A 133 -19.89 -8.49 14.94
N ARG A 134 -20.38 -9.74 14.99
CA ARG A 134 -19.76 -10.88 14.30
C ARG A 134 -19.95 -10.80 12.80
N GLU A 135 -21.14 -10.40 12.35
CA GLU A 135 -21.39 -10.16 10.93
C GLU A 135 -20.60 -8.95 10.43
N ALA A 136 -20.54 -7.86 11.22
CA ALA A 136 -19.76 -6.68 10.87
C ALA A 136 -18.26 -6.96 10.80
N ALA A 137 -17.75 -7.82 11.69
CA ALA A 137 -16.37 -8.29 11.67
C ALA A 137 -16.07 -9.13 10.44
N PHE A 138 -17.01 -10.01 10.09
CA PHE A 138 -16.90 -10.82 8.89
C PHE A 138 -16.92 -9.96 7.61
N ASP A 139 -17.76 -8.91 7.57
CA ASP A 139 -17.78 -7.93 6.48
C ASP A 139 -16.43 -7.22 6.32
N LEU A 140 -15.74 -6.87 7.41
CA LEU A 140 -14.36 -6.35 7.34
C LEU A 140 -13.40 -7.33 6.65
N CYS A 141 -13.53 -8.63 6.93
CA CYS A 141 -12.71 -9.65 6.30
C CYS A 141 -12.97 -9.79 4.81
N LEU A 142 -14.24 -9.69 4.41
CA LEU A 142 -14.60 -9.67 3.00
C LEU A 142 -14.06 -8.40 2.32
N TRP A 143 -14.13 -7.23 2.97
CA TRP A 143 -13.53 -5.98 2.45
C TRP A 143 -12.03 -6.07 2.25
N HIS A 144 -11.32 -6.70 3.19
CA HIS A 144 -9.88 -6.86 3.07
C HIS A 144 -9.50 -7.82 1.94
N GLY A 145 -10.20 -8.94 1.80
CA GLY A 145 -9.92 -9.94 0.76
C GLY A 145 -10.34 -9.51 -0.66
N TRP A 146 -11.43 -8.75 -0.79
CA TRP A 146 -12.01 -8.39 -2.10
C TRP A 146 -12.39 -6.90 -2.21
N PRO A 147 -11.43 -5.98 -2.06
CA PRO A 147 -11.72 -4.53 -1.99
C PRO A 147 -12.41 -4.00 -3.25
N ASP A 148 -12.05 -4.48 -4.44
CA ASP A 148 -12.59 -3.99 -5.72
C ASP A 148 -14.08 -4.27 -5.90
N VAL A 149 -14.53 -5.46 -5.48
CA VAL A 149 -15.93 -5.87 -5.58
C VAL A 149 -16.79 -5.04 -4.63
N LEU A 150 -16.18 -4.58 -3.54
CA LEU A 150 -16.86 -3.93 -2.42
C LEU A 150 -16.65 -2.43 -2.36
N ARG A 151 -15.99 -1.85 -3.36
CA ARG A 151 -15.65 -0.42 -3.42
C ARG A 151 -16.87 0.52 -3.29
N ASN A 152 -18.06 0.06 -3.67
CA ASN A 152 -19.29 0.86 -3.64
C ASN A 152 -20.14 0.59 -2.37
N VAL A 153 -19.67 -0.26 -1.47
CA VAL A 153 -20.35 -0.58 -0.21
C VAL A 153 -19.96 0.45 0.83
N GLU A 154 -20.94 0.97 1.57
CA GLU A 154 -20.67 1.89 2.66
C GLU A 154 -19.86 1.20 3.77
N GLN A 155 -18.64 1.68 3.99
CA GLN A 155 -17.76 1.18 5.05
C GLN A 155 -18.16 1.77 6.41
N PRO A 156 -17.94 1.03 7.52
CA PRO A 156 -18.12 1.56 8.86
C PRO A 156 -17.22 2.78 9.06
N ASN A 157 -17.79 3.81 9.70
CA ASN A 157 -17.04 5.01 10.04
C ASN A 157 -15.98 4.71 11.12
N THR A 158 -15.11 5.68 11.42
CA THR A 158 -13.99 5.51 12.35
C THR A 158 -14.43 5.05 13.75
N ASP A 159 -15.54 5.56 14.27
CA ASP A 159 -16.02 5.21 15.60
C ASP A 159 -16.60 3.79 15.62
N GLN A 160 -17.39 3.42 14.61
CA GLN A 160 -17.90 2.05 14.41
C GLN A 160 -16.77 1.04 14.25
N ARG A 161 -15.74 1.37 13.46
CA ARG A 161 -14.54 0.52 13.29
C ARG A 161 -13.82 0.31 14.62
N ARG A 162 -13.65 1.38 15.42
CA ARG A 162 -12.99 1.29 16.73
C ARG A 162 -13.79 0.40 17.68
N GLU A 163 -15.11 0.57 17.73
CA GLU A 163 -16.00 -0.23 18.57
C GLU A 163 -15.93 -1.72 18.20
N LEU A 164 -15.99 -2.01 16.89
CA LEU A 164 -15.91 -3.35 16.32
C LEU A 164 -14.57 -4.04 16.65
N PHE A 165 -13.45 -3.39 16.38
CA PHE A 165 -12.13 -3.94 16.70
C PHE A 165 -11.91 -4.12 18.20
N THR A 166 -12.43 -3.19 19.02
CA THR A 166 -12.35 -3.33 20.49
C THR A 166 -13.16 -4.53 20.96
N ALA A 167 -14.38 -4.72 20.44
CA ALA A 167 -15.20 -5.88 20.77
C ALA A 167 -14.50 -7.19 20.38
N LEU A 168 -13.99 -7.30 19.15
CA LEU A 168 -13.28 -8.49 18.67
C LEU A 168 -12.06 -8.84 19.53
N LEU A 169 -11.27 -7.84 19.95
CA LEU A 169 -10.08 -8.06 20.77
C LEU A 169 -10.39 -8.32 22.25
N THR A 170 -11.61 -8.04 22.71
CA THR A 170 -12.00 -8.21 24.13
C THR A 170 -12.98 -9.35 24.35
N GLU A 171 -13.61 -9.87 23.30
CA GLU A 171 -14.44 -11.09 23.34
C GLU A 171 -13.60 -12.32 23.73
N GLN A 172 -14.28 -13.34 24.26
CA GLN A 172 -13.65 -14.62 24.55
C GLN A 172 -13.16 -15.27 23.26
N THR A 173 -12.01 -15.94 23.34
CA THR A 173 -11.46 -16.70 22.22
C THR A 173 -12.50 -17.68 21.68
N PRO A 174 -12.65 -17.81 20.34
CA PRO A 174 -13.60 -18.74 19.73
C PRO A 174 -13.45 -20.17 20.25
N ASP A 175 -14.58 -20.85 20.46
CA ASP A 175 -14.60 -22.26 20.83
C ASP A 175 -14.07 -23.15 19.68
N SER A 176 -13.56 -24.33 20.04
CA SER A 176 -13.11 -25.32 19.06
C SER A 176 -14.27 -25.73 18.14
N GLY A 177 -14.17 -25.37 16.86
CA GLY A 177 -15.19 -25.67 15.84
C GLY A 177 -15.98 -24.44 15.35
N ASP A 178 -15.86 -23.28 16.02
CA ASP A 178 -16.44 -22.03 15.56
C ASP A 178 -15.51 -21.34 14.54
N LEU A 179 -15.48 -21.91 13.33
CA LEU A 179 -14.58 -21.49 12.26
C LEU A 179 -14.83 -20.05 11.82
N LEU A 180 -16.09 -19.63 11.71
CA LEU A 180 -16.43 -18.28 11.25
C LEU A 180 -15.93 -17.23 12.24
N HIS A 181 -16.15 -17.45 13.54
CA HIS A 181 -15.66 -16.56 14.57
C HIS A 181 -14.13 -16.53 14.62
N ALA A 182 -13.46 -17.69 14.50
CA ALA A 182 -12.00 -17.76 14.43
C ALA A 182 -11.41 -17.01 13.23
N VAL A 183 -12.01 -17.13 12.05
CA VAL A 183 -11.59 -16.42 10.84
C VAL A 183 -11.80 -14.92 11.01
N SER A 184 -12.97 -14.47 11.47
CA SER A 184 -13.24 -13.06 11.72
C SER A 184 -12.25 -12.45 12.73
N TRP A 185 -11.90 -13.20 13.77
CA TRP A 185 -10.94 -12.77 14.79
C TRP A 185 -9.52 -12.63 14.24
N LEU A 186 -9.04 -13.63 13.49
CA LEU A 186 -7.71 -13.61 12.87
C LEU A 186 -7.56 -12.51 11.82
N CYS A 187 -8.56 -12.34 10.97
CA CYS A 187 -8.52 -11.29 9.95
C CYS A 187 -8.62 -9.89 10.59
N ALA A 188 -9.40 -9.71 11.66
CA ALA A 188 -9.42 -8.43 12.37
C ALA A 188 -8.05 -8.10 12.98
N LEU A 189 -7.35 -9.10 13.52
CA LEU A 189 -5.97 -8.95 13.99
C LEU A 189 -5.02 -8.62 12.84
N GLU A 190 -5.16 -9.26 11.68
CA GLU A 190 -4.37 -8.99 10.47
C GLU A 190 -4.57 -7.57 9.95
N VAL A 191 -5.83 -7.11 9.83
CA VAL A 191 -6.17 -5.74 9.42
C VAL A 191 -5.61 -4.73 10.40
N LEU A 192 -5.79 -4.93 11.71
CA LEU A 192 -5.22 -4.04 12.73
C LEU A 192 -3.70 -4.03 12.70
N SER A 193 -3.08 -5.19 12.51
CA SER A 193 -1.62 -5.29 12.43
C SER A 193 -1.08 -4.60 11.18
N SER A 194 -1.79 -4.72 10.06
CA SER A 194 -1.45 -4.06 8.80
C SER A 194 -1.63 -2.55 8.87
N ASP A 195 -2.78 -2.08 9.39
CA ASP A 195 -3.06 -0.66 9.62
C ASP A 195 -2.05 -0.05 10.62
N PHE A 196 -1.73 -0.77 11.69
CA PHE A 196 -0.73 -0.35 12.67
C PHE A 196 0.68 -0.33 12.07
N ALA A 197 1.06 -1.36 11.30
CA ALA A 197 2.35 -1.41 10.61
C ALA A 197 2.48 -0.24 9.63
N ALA A 198 1.45 0.04 8.83
CA ALA A 198 1.43 1.18 7.91
C ALA A 198 1.50 2.53 8.64
N MET A 199 0.89 2.64 9.82
CA MET A 199 0.92 3.87 10.62
C MET A 199 2.24 4.08 11.38
N VAL A 200 2.89 3.00 11.82
CA VAL A 200 4.02 3.03 12.75
C VAL A 200 5.37 2.77 12.07
N VAL A 201 5.37 2.12 10.91
CA VAL A 201 6.58 1.81 10.12
C VAL A 201 6.47 2.54 8.79
N PRO A 202 6.94 3.80 8.71
CA PRO A 202 6.89 4.57 7.47
C PRO A 202 7.68 3.86 6.37
N ASP A 203 7.10 3.73 5.18
CA ASP A 203 7.84 3.26 4.01
C ASP A 203 8.56 4.42 3.30
N LYS A 204 9.24 4.14 2.18
CA LYS A 204 9.97 5.17 1.41
C LYS A 204 9.03 6.21 0.79
N HIS A 205 7.81 5.84 0.43
CA HIS A 205 6.80 6.76 -0.12
C HIS A 205 6.17 7.63 0.97
N ASP A 206 6.05 7.14 2.20
CA ASP A 206 5.71 7.95 3.38
C ASP A 206 6.74 9.05 3.58
N ILE A 207 8.03 8.76 3.41
CA ILE A 207 9.08 9.79 3.50
C ILE A 207 8.87 10.88 2.45
N VAL A 208 8.58 10.49 1.21
CA VAL A 208 8.26 11.45 0.13
C VAL A 208 7.06 12.33 0.54
N ARG A 209 5.99 11.74 1.08
CA ARG A 209 4.81 12.50 1.55
C ARG A 209 5.15 13.44 2.69
N ILE A 210 5.93 13.00 3.68
CA ILE A 210 6.37 13.81 4.82
C ILE A 210 7.19 15.00 4.32
N LEU A 211 8.18 14.74 3.46
CA LEU A 211 9.04 15.78 2.89
C LEU A 211 8.25 16.77 2.05
N ALA A 212 7.33 16.31 1.19
CA ALA A 212 6.46 17.19 0.41
C ALA A 212 5.52 18.02 1.29
N SER A 213 5.08 17.46 2.42
CA SER A 213 4.19 18.13 3.38
C SER A 213 4.87 19.26 4.16
N THR A 214 6.21 19.36 4.15
CA THR A 214 6.95 20.47 4.77
C THR A 214 6.55 21.84 4.21
N GLN A 215 6.06 21.91 2.96
CA GLN A 215 5.47 23.11 2.38
C GLN A 215 4.30 23.65 3.23
N GLY A 216 3.53 22.76 3.86
CA GLY A 216 2.47 23.13 4.78
C GLY A 216 3.00 23.82 6.05
N SER A 217 4.14 23.36 6.56
CA SER A 217 4.81 23.93 7.74
C SER A 217 5.27 25.37 7.50
N PHE A 218 5.61 25.71 6.25
CA PHE A 218 6.01 27.07 5.86
C PHE A 218 4.90 28.11 5.97
N LYS A 219 3.62 27.72 6.11
CA LYS A 219 2.49 28.65 6.31
C LYS A 219 2.61 29.48 7.60
N ARG A 220 3.26 28.93 8.63
CA ARG A 220 3.48 29.62 9.92
C ARG A 220 4.94 29.96 10.15
N TRP A 221 5.74 30.03 9.08
CA TRP A 221 7.14 30.43 9.17
C TRP A 221 7.27 31.81 9.83
N ARG A 222 8.35 32.05 10.56
CA ARG A 222 8.50 33.28 11.35
C ARG A 222 9.45 34.25 10.64
N TRP A 223 8.90 35.35 10.16
CA TRP A 223 9.67 36.48 9.64
C TRP A 223 9.05 37.80 10.12
N GLU A 224 9.62 38.38 11.17
CA GLU A 224 9.17 39.66 11.72
C GLU A 224 10.06 40.81 11.27
N GLU A 225 9.43 41.92 10.85
CA GLU A 225 10.17 43.16 10.57
C GLU A 225 10.58 43.87 11.87
N ARG A 226 9.73 43.79 12.91
CA ARG A 226 9.93 44.42 14.22
C ARG A 226 9.52 43.45 15.33
N GLY A 227 10.14 43.57 16.50
CA GLY A 227 9.75 42.79 17.67
C GLY A 227 8.30 43.07 18.09
N THR A 228 7.59 42.02 18.50
CA THR A 228 6.19 42.10 18.94
C THR A 228 6.01 42.80 20.29
N ARG A 229 7.09 42.94 21.08
CA ARG A 229 7.09 43.60 22.38
C ARG A 229 8.24 44.61 22.49
N THR A 230 8.03 45.66 23.26
CA THR A 230 9.05 46.67 23.54
C THR A 230 10.33 46.01 24.09
N GLY A 231 11.48 46.24 23.43
CA GLY A 231 12.77 45.68 23.82
C GLY A 231 13.05 44.26 23.31
N THR A 232 12.17 43.65 22.50
CA THR A 232 12.43 42.33 21.88
C THR A 232 12.96 42.49 20.45
N ALA A 233 13.95 41.68 20.08
CA ALA A 233 14.42 41.58 18.71
C ALA A 233 13.35 40.90 17.83
N PRO A 234 13.25 41.25 16.54
CA PRO A 234 12.35 40.57 15.62
C PRO A 234 12.69 39.07 15.51
N THR A 235 11.67 38.22 15.56
CA THR A 235 11.85 36.77 15.35
C THR A 235 11.96 36.49 13.85
N ARG A 236 13.13 36.02 13.41
CA ARG A 236 13.37 35.61 12.02
C ARG A 236 13.96 34.21 12.00
N TRP A 237 13.28 33.28 11.33
CA TRP A 237 13.81 31.96 11.04
C TRP A 237 14.41 32.01 9.63
N VAL A 238 15.74 32.06 9.57
CA VAL A 238 16.48 32.25 8.32
C VAL A 238 16.80 30.88 7.72
N ILE A 239 16.53 30.73 6.42
CA ILE A 239 17.09 29.66 5.59
C ILE A 239 17.95 30.36 4.52
N ASP A 240 19.27 30.28 4.66
CA ASP A 240 20.22 30.85 3.70
C ASP A 240 21.26 29.84 3.22
N LYS A 241 21.39 28.66 3.79
CA LYS A 241 22.30 27.62 3.30
C LYS A 241 21.63 26.26 3.30
N GLU A 242 22.21 25.34 2.56
CA GLU A 242 21.78 23.93 2.52
C GLU A 242 21.79 23.31 3.92
N SER A 243 22.78 23.64 4.75
CA SER A 243 22.84 23.25 6.16
C SER A 243 21.64 23.74 7.00
N ASP A 244 21.03 24.87 6.65
CA ASP A 244 19.82 25.35 7.35
C ASP A 244 18.59 24.51 6.96
N VAL A 245 18.54 24.08 5.69
CA VAL A 245 17.51 23.14 5.20
C VAL A 245 17.69 21.78 5.86
N GLN A 246 18.94 21.29 5.96
CA GLN A 246 19.27 20.06 6.67
C GLN A 246 18.82 20.14 8.14
N ALA A 247 19.15 21.21 8.86
CA ALA A 247 18.70 21.39 10.25
C ALA A 247 17.17 21.39 10.38
N PHE A 248 16.45 21.99 9.43
CA PHE A 248 14.99 21.94 9.38
C PHE A 248 14.47 20.51 9.14
N LEU A 249 15.03 19.79 8.16
CA LEU A 249 14.62 18.42 7.86
C LEU A 249 14.95 17.46 9.00
N LEU A 250 16.06 17.66 9.71
CA LEU A 250 16.38 16.91 10.92
C LEU A 250 15.26 17.07 11.97
N ALA A 251 14.78 18.29 12.19
CA ALA A 251 13.67 18.54 13.13
C ALA A 251 12.34 17.89 12.69
N VAL A 252 12.13 17.69 11.38
CA VAL A 252 10.96 17.02 10.81
C VAL A 252 11.08 15.49 10.91
N LEU A 253 12.25 14.94 10.60
CA LEU A 253 12.46 13.49 10.46
C LEU A 253 12.81 12.80 11.80
N TYR A 254 13.54 13.47 12.68
CA TYR A 254 14.04 12.87 13.93
C TYR A 254 12.93 12.28 14.83
N PRO A 255 11.74 12.90 14.98
CA PRO A 255 10.66 12.33 15.79
C PRO A 255 10.20 10.93 15.35
N PHE A 256 10.33 10.62 14.06
CA PHE A 256 9.90 9.36 13.47
C PHE A 256 10.99 8.28 13.53
N PHE A 257 12.24 8.64 13.23
CA PHE A 257 13.30 7.65 13.00
C PHE A 257 14.34 7.54 14.12
N ARG A 258 14.48 8.56 14.97
CA ARG A 258 15.40 8.58 16.13
C ARG A 258 16.80 8.04 15.79
N ASP A 259 17.18 6.90 16.34
CA ASP A 259 18.49 6.24 16.19
C ASP A 259 18.72 5.64 14.80
N GLN A 260 17.66 5.43 14.03
CA GLN A 260 17.71 4.93 12.65
C GLN A 260 18.03 6.03 11.63
N LEU A 261 17.87 7.31 12.02
CA LEU A 261 18.28 8.47 11.24
C LEU A 261 19.76 8.75 11.51
N ARG A 262 20.57 8.67 10.47
CA ARG A 262 21.95 9.14 10.46
C ARG A 262 21.96 10.51 9.81
N ASP A 263 22.46 11.48 10.57
CA ASP A 263 22.86 12.78 10.05
C ASP A 263 24.17 12.65 9.24
N GLU A 264 24.64 13.76 8.69
CA GLU A 264 25.80 13.88 7.79
C GLU A 264 26.99 12.98 8.23
N GLN A 265 27.23 11.92 7.46
CA GLN A 265 28.31 10.95 7.72
C GLN A 265 29.00 10.55 6.42
N TYR A 266 30.30 10.25 6.54
CA TYR A 266 31.09 9.69 5.45
C TYR A 266 30.79 8.19 5.31
N LEU A 267 30.50 7.76 4.08
CA LEU A 267 30.47 6.35 3.73
C LEU A 267 31.89 5.77 3.83
N GLN A 268 31.96 4.49 4.17
CA GLN A 268 33.23 3.76 4.14
C GLN A 268 33.76 3.78 2.70
N GLY A 269 34.76 4.61 2.45
CA GLY A 269 35.16 4.95 1.09
C GLY A 269 35.81 3.81 0.34
N PHE A 270 35.70 3.87 -0.98
CA PHE A 270 36.56 3.15 -1.92
C PHE A 270 37.31 4.18 -2.77
N GLY A 271 38.64 4.18 -2.73
CA GLY A 271 39.49 5.15 -3.46
C GLY A 271 39.81 6.45 -2.69
N LEU A 272 40.14 7.52 -3.44
CA LEU A 272 40.61 8.82 -2.89
C LEU A 272 39.48 9.77 -2.43
N ARG A 273 38.22 9.46 -2.73
CA ARG A 273 37.04 10.27 -2.35
C ARG A 273 36.07 9.45 -1.53
N GLN A 274 35.69 9.97 -0.36
CA GLN A 274 34.64 9.42 0.48
C GLN A 274 33.34 10.17 0.19
N GLY A 275 32.31 9.44 -0.24
CA GLY A 275 30.97 9.99 -0.34
C GLY A 275 30.46 10.38 1.04
N ARG A 276 29.78 11.53 1.12
CA ARG A 276 29.13 12.01 2.33
C ARG A 276 27.68 12.29 1.97
N PHE A 277 26.75 11.63 2.63
CA PHE A 277 25.32 11.87 2.47
C PHE A 277 24.85 12.92 3.47
N ASP A 278 23.75 13.60 3.16
CA ASP A 278 23.13 14.55 4.07
C ASP A 278 22.32 13.83 5.16
N PHE A 279 21.42 12.92 4.77
CA PHE A 279 20.74 12.04 5.71
C PHE A 279 20.67 10.60 5.18
N ALA A 280 20.66 9.66 6.11
CA ALA A 280 20.32 8.28 5.81
C ALA A 280 19.33 7.70 6.83
N ILE A 281 18.30 7.02 6.33
CA ILE A 281 17.35 6.24 7.13
C ILE A 281 17.71 4.78 6.95
N THR A 282 18.44 4.24 7.91
CA THR A 282 19.08 2.92 7.82
C THR A 282 18.09 1.77 7.71
N SER A 283 16.98 1.83 8.43
CA SER A 283 15.90 0.83 8.37
C SER A 283 15.23 0.72 7.00
N LEU A 284 15.32 1.78 6.19
CA LEU A 284 14.77 1.80 4.84
C LEU A 284 15.86 1.59 3.77
N GLY A 285 17.14 1.57 4.13
CA GLY A 285 18.22 1.61 3.13
C GLY A 285 18.09 2.84 2.23
N LEU A 286 17.70 3.98 2.80
CA LEU A 286 17.34 5.21 2.08
C LEU A 286 18.30 6.35 2.41
N ILE A 287 18.78 7.05 1.39
CA ILE A 287 19.49 8.33 1.51
C ILE A 287 18.52 9.48 1.14
N ILE A 288 18.61 10.60 1.86
CA ILE A 288 17.95 11.85 1.47
C ILE A 288 19.04 12.85 1.18
N GLU A 289 19.07 13.34 -0.06
CA GLU A 289 20.05 14.30 -0.54
C GLU A 289 19.40 15.68 -0.66
N VAL A 290 19.96 16.69 0.01
CA VAL A 290 19.39 18.04 0.08
C VAL A 290 20.15 18.94 -0.87
N LYS A 291 19.44 19.63 -1.76
CA LYS A 291 20.04 20.63 -2.65
C LYS A 291 19.29 21.95 -2.58
N MET A 292 20.02 23.05 -2.71
CA MET A 292 19.44 24.39 -2.71
C MET A 292 19.48 25.05 -4.09
N MET A 293 18.32 25.40 -4.65
CA MET A 293 18.22 26.14 -5.90
C MET A 293 18.11 27.65 -5.63
N ARG A 294 19.02 28.46 -6.18
CA ARG A 294 19.03 29.93 -5.99
C ARG A 294 18.57 30.68 -7.23
N LYS A 295 18.78 30.09 -8.39
CA LYS A 295 18.33 30.60 -9.69
C LYS A 295 17.89 29.43 -10.54
N ALA A 296 17.00 29.70 -11.49
CA ALA A 296 16.50 28.69 -12.43
C ALA A 296 17.60 27.98 -13.25
N GLY A 297 18.80 28.58 -13.37
CA GLY A 297 19.95 27.98 -14.05
C GLY A 297 20.74 26.97 -13.21
N ASP A 298 20.44 26.83 -11.91
CA ASP A 298 21.14 25.88 -11.03
C ASP A 298 20.73 24.43 -11.27
N ILE A 299 19.66 24.17 -12.03
CA ILE A 299 19.14 22.82 -12.30
C ILE A 299 20.23 21.91 -12.88
N ASN A 300 20.95 22.37 -13.90
CA ASN A 300 22.02 21.57 -14.53
C ASN A 300 23.17 21.28 -13.54
N LYS A 301 23.42 22.21 -12.61
CA LYS A 301 24.42 22.04 -11.57
C LYS A 301 23.96 20.98 -10.56
N ILE A 302 22.73 21.12 -10.06
CA ILE A 302 22.09 20.15 -9.15
C ILE A 302 22.08 18.76 -9.79
N GLU A 303 21.70 18.66 -11.06
CA GLU A 303 21.68 17.40 -11.81
C GLU A 303 23.06 16.75 -11.92
N SER A 304 24.12 17.54 -12.13
CA SER A 304 25.50 17.04 -12.13
C SER A 304 25.93 16.56 -10.75
N GLU A 305 25.62 17.33 -9.69
CA GLU A 305 25.96 16.97 -8.31
C GLU A 305 25.27 15.67 -7.90
N ILE A 306 23.96 15.52 -8.17
CA ILE A 306 23.21 14.29 -7.88
C ILE A 306 23.76 13.07 -8.64
N ALA A 307 24.23 13.25 -9.88
CA ALA A 307 24.84 12.15 -10.62
C ALA A 307 26.17 11.68 -10.01
N ASP A 308 26.98 12.63 -9.52
CA ASP A 308 28.21 12.32 -8.79
C ASP A 308 27.90 11.62 -7.47
N ASP A 309 26.90 12.11 -6.72
CA ASP A 309 26.46 11.56 -5.44
C ASP A 309 25.91 10.13 -5.58
N LEU A 310 25.09 9.86 -6.61
CA LEU A 310 24.62 8.51 -6.96
C LEU A 310 25.78 7.51 -7.11
N THR A 311 26.84 7.93 -7.80
CA THR A 311 28.02 7.10 -8.07
C THR A 311 28.79 6.79 -6.78
N LEU A 312 28.83 7.74 -5.85
CA LEU A 312 29.52 7.59 -4.57
C LEU A 312 28.72 6.77 -3.56
N TYR A 313 27.39 6.88 -3.58
CA TYR A 313 26.54 6.28 -2.56
C TYR A 313 26.14 4.82 -2.83
N PHE A 314 26.04 4.42 -4.09
CA PHE A 314 25.46 3.12 -4.47
C PHE A 314 26.47 2.18 -5.11
N ASN A 315 27.42 1.72 -4.31
CA ASN A 315 28.31 0.61 -4.65
C ASN A 315 27.80 -0.73 -4.09
N ASP A 316 28.41 -1.84 -4.50
CA ASP A 316 28.00 -3.20 -4.12
C ASP A 316 28.06 -3.48 -2.61
N THR A 317 28.82 -2.65 -1.87
CA THR A 317 28.98 -2.74 -0.41
C THR A 317 28.07 -1.79 0.36
N SER A 318 27.35 -0.91 -0.33
CA SER A 318 26.49 0.10 0.30
C SER A 318 25.24 -0.56 0.89
N PRO A 319 24.91 -0.29 2.16
CA PRO A 319 23.65 -0.78 2.74
C PRO A 319 22.43 0.00 2.21
N PHE A 320 22.66 1.06 1.43
CA PHE A 320 21.60 1.90 0.88
C PHE A 320 21.26 1.45 -0.54
N THR A 321 19.98 1.39 -0.85
CA THR A 321 19.47 0.96 -2.15
C THR A 321 18.83 2.10 -2.94
N ASN A 322 18.33 3.12 -2.23
CA ASN A 322 17.54 4.19 -2.81
C ASN A 322 17.90 5.58 -2.28
N MET A 323 17.53 6.60 -3.05
CA MET A 323 17.68 8.01 -2.73
C MET A 323 16.35 8.76 -2.92
N ILE A 324 16.09 9.76 -2.08
CA ILE A 324 15.14 10.85 -2.36
C ILE A 324 15.93 12.15 -2.46
N VAL A 325 15.67 12.95 -3.49
CA VAL A 325 16.28 14.27 -3.64
C VAL A 325 15.31 15.33 -3.14
N TYR A 326 15.73 16.14 -2.17
CA TYR A 326 14.97 17.26 -1.65
C TYR A 326 15.58 18.57 -2.16
N ILE A 327 14.84 19.31 -2.98
CA ILE A 327 15.27 20.58 -3.54
C ILE A 327 14.52 21.72 -2.87
N TYR A 328 15.22 22.55 -2.12
CA TYR A 328 14.68 23.80 -1.61
C TYR A 328 14.83 24.92 -2.65
N ASP A 329 13.72 25.40 -3.20
CA ASP A 329 13.70 26.51 -4.16
C ASP A 329 13.69 27.86 -3.43
N ASP A 330 14.88 28.44 -3.30
CA ASP A 330 15.12 29.76 -2.72
C ASP A 330 15.08 30.89 -3.77
N CYS A 331 14.57 30.64 -4.98
CA CYS A 331 14.43 31.68 -5.98
C CYS A 331 13.48 32.79 -5.48
N ASP A 332 13.82 34.04 -5.75
CA ASP A 332 12.93 35.17 -5.44
C ASP A 332 11.62 35.07 -6.24
N LYS A 333 11.69 34.51 -7.45
CA LYS A 333 10.55 34.21 -8.34
C LYS A 333 10.57 32.72 -8.69
N PRO A 334 9.90 31.86 -7.91
CA PRO A 334 9.84 30.43 -8.18
C PRO A 334 9.11 30.17 -9.50
N LYS A 335 9.57 29.14 -10.23
CA LYS A 335 8.99 28.69 -11.50
C LYS A 335 8.38 27.32 -11.31
N SER A 336 7.29 27.25 -10.55
CA SER A 336 6.65 26.00 -10.15
C SER A 336 6.19 25.16 -11.34
N GLU A 337 5.90 25.79 -12.49
CA GLU A 337 5.57 25.10 -13.74
C GLU A 337 6.68 24.18 -14.25
N LYS A 338 7.94 24.39 -13.80
CA LYS A 338 9.09 23.57 -14.19
C LYS A 338 9.36 22.40 -13.25
N TYR A 339 8.74 22.37 -12.06
CA TYR A 339 9.03 21.33 -11.07
C TYR A 339 8.77 19.91 -11.61
N PRO A 340 7.65 19.61 -12.31
CA PRO A 340 7.43 18.28 -12.86
C PRO A 340 8.56 17.84 -13.81
N THR A 341 9.03 18.75 -14.67
CA THR A 341 10.13 18.47 -15.60
C THR A 341 11.45 18.18 -14.88
N ILE A 342 11.74 18.89 -13.79
CA ILE A 342 12.94 18.66 -12.97
C ILE A 342 12.85 17.28 -12.30
N CYS A 343 11.71 16.98 -11.68
CA CYS A 343 11.47 15.69 -11.03
C CYS A 343 11.63 14.53 -12.02
N ASP A 344 10.99 14.64 -13.20
CA ASP A 344 11.08 13.60 -14.23
C ASP A 344 12.50 13.42 -14.78
N ALA A 345 13.24 14.51 -14.98
CA ALA A 345 14.61 14.46 -15.48
C ALA A 345 15.54 13.72 -14.52
N LEU A 346 15.46 14.04 -13.21
CA LEU A 346 16.29 13.41 -12.19
C LEU A 346 15.91 11.94 -11.97
N LYS A 347 14.61 11.61 -11.88
CA LYS A 347 14.18 10.20 -11.74
C LYS A 347 14.62 9.33 -12.91
N LYS A 348 14.61 9.86 -14.14
CA LYS A 348 15.07 9.13 -15.33
C LYS A 348 16.57 8.81 -15.33
N ARG A 349 17.38 9.44 -14.46
CA ARG A 349 18.82 9.15 -14.39
C ARG A 349 19.13 7.84 -13.69
N SER A 350 18.30 7.41 -12.74
CA SER A 350 18.53 6.18 -12.00
C SER A 350 17.26 5.72 -11.31
N ASP A 351 16.96 4.42 -11.45
CA ASP A 351 15.86 3.75 -10.72
C ASP A 351 16.07 3.76 -9.19
N ARG A 352 17.28 4.14 -8.74
CA ARG A 352 17.57 4.33 -7.31
C ARG A 352 16.91 5.59 -6.75
N ILE A 353 16.65 6.60 -7.57
CA ILE A 353 15.93 7.81 -7.15
C ILE A 353 14.44 7.48 -7.14
N ILE A 354 13.87 7.35 -5.94
CA ILE A 354 12.44 7.05 -5.76
C ILE A 354 11.61 8.27 -6.13
N ASP A 355 11.97 9.43 -5.60
CA ASP A 355 11.30 10.67 -5.94
C ASP A 355 12.18 11.89 -5.74
N VAL A 356 11.73 13.00 -6.31
CA VAL A 356 12.33 14.33 -6.16
C VAL A 356 11.27 15.28 -5.64
N VAL A 357 11.54 15.87 -4.47
CA VAL A 357 10.62 16.78 -3.79
C VAL A 357 11.15 18.20 -3.92
N VAL A 358 10.42 19.07 -4.63
CA VAL A 358 10.79 20.49 -4.79
C VAL A 358 9.87 21.36 -3.93
N ILE A 359 10.45 22.11 -2.99
CA ILE A 359 9.71 22.93 -2.03
C ILE A 359 10.14 24.40 -2.16
N PRO A 360 9.23 25.31 -2.55
CA PRO A 360 9.54 26.74 -2.58
C PRO A 360 9.69 27.32 -1.18
N ARG A 361 10.56 28.32 -1.08
CA ARG A 361 10.74 29.09 0.16
C ARG A 361 9.43 29.68 0.69
N PRO A 362 9.29 29.86 2.02
CA PRO A 362 8.16 30.58 2.60
C PRO A 362 8.01 31.99 1.99
N SER A 363 6.79 32.35 1.57
CA SER A 363 6.51 33.61 0.87
C SER A 363 6.76 34.88 1.69
N MET A 364 6.77 34.76 3.01
CA MET A 364 7.04 35.87 3.94
C MET A 364 8.53 36.19 4.12
N ILE A 365 9.43 35.32 3.65
CA ILE A 365 10.85 35.64 3.63
C ILE A 365 11.07 36.66 2.50
N PRO A 366 11.79 37.78 2.72
CA PRO A 366 12.05 38.76 1.69
C PRO A 366 13.07 38.24 0.68
N ASN A 367 13.30 39.02 -0.38
CA ASN A 367 14.27 38.63 -1.40
C ASN A 367 15.65 38.45 -0.76
N ARG A 368 16.50 37.61 -1.36
CA ARG A 368 17.78 37.25 -0.72
C ARG A 368 18.64 38.46 -0.32
N ASN A 369 18.64 39.51 -1.14
CA ASN A 369 19.41 40.73 -0.89
C ASN A 369 18.87 41.58 0.28
N GLU A 370 17.63 41.33 0.72
CA GLU A 370 16.89 42.08 1.74
C GLU A 370 16.85 41.36 3.09
N ARG A 371 17.42 40.15 3.20
CA ARG A 371 17.39 39.31 4.43
C ARG A 371 18.34 39.78 5.55
N ARG A 372 18.91 40.99 5.44
CA ARG A 372 19.94 41.52 6.35
C ARG A 372 19.41 41.98 7.71
#